data_AF-A0A2M7JEA1-F1
#
_entry.id   AF-A0A2M7JEA1-F1
#
_cell.length_a   1.000
_cell.length_b   1.000
_cell.length_c   1.000
_cell.angle_alpha   90.00
_cell.angle_beta   90.00
_cell.angle_gamma   90.00
#
_symmetry.space_group_name_H-M   'P 1'
#
loop_
_entity.id
_entity.type
_entity.pdbx_description
1 polymer ?
#
loop_
_entity_poly.entity_id
_entity_poly.type
_entity_poly.pdbx_seq_one_letter_code
_entity_poly.pdbx_strand_id
1 'polypeptide(L)' 'AHRCGIKTVLLPQENENDLDDIPADVKKSMGFKLISNMDEVIRLALNGGCR' A
#
# COMPACT_ATOMS: atom_id res chain seq x y z
N ALA A 1 -17.55 -12.98 -1.54
CA ALA A 1 -16.66 -11.89 -1.99
C ALA A 1 -15.30 -12.09 -1.33
N HIS A 2 -14.37 -12.77 -2.02
CA HIS A 2 -13.00 -12.95 -1.55
C HIS A 2 -12.34 -11.58 -1.50
N ARG A 3 -12.47 -10.94 -0.34
CA ARG A 3 -11.92 -9.64 -0.01
C ARG A 3 -10.40 -9.85 0.02
N CYS A 4 -9.78 -9.72 -1.16
CA CYS A 4 -8.34 -9.86 -1.36
C CYS A 4 -7.63 -9.21 -0.18
N GLY A 5 -6.79 -9.99 0.50
CA GLY A 5 -5.99 -9.52 1.61
C GLY A 5 -4.98 -8.50 1.12
N ILE A 6 -5.45 -7.27 0.88
CA ILE A 6 -4.61 -6.11 0.66
C ILE A 6 -4.00 -5.81 2.03
N LYS A 7 -2.93 -6.56 2.35
CA LYS A 7 -2.14 -6.40 3.58
C LYS A 7 -1.20 -5.20 3.45
N THR A 8 -0.97 -4.74 2.22
CA THR A 8 0.00 -3.70 1.90
C THR A 8 -0.65 -2.66 1.01
N VAL A 9 -0.67 -1.41 1.45
CA VAL A 9 -1.14 -0.25 0.70
C VAL A 9 0.08 0.54 0.25
N LEU A 10 0.17 0.82 -1.06
CA LEU A 10 1.23 1.62 -1.66
C LEU A 10 0.72 3.06 -1.79
N LEU A 11 1.42 4.03 -1.21
CA LEU A 11 1.14 5.45 -1.39
C LEU A 11 2.36 6.18 -1.95
N PRO A 12 2.18 7.14 -2.87
CA PRO A 12 3.29 7.97 -3.33
C PRO A 12 3.78 8.89 -2.20
N GLN A 13 5.06 9.27 -2.22
CA GLN A 13 5.67 10.15 -1.19
C GLN A 13 4.91 11.46 -1.02
N GLU A 14 4.36 12.03 -2.09
CA GLU A 14 3.54 13.26 -2.02
C GLU A 14 2.30 13.11 -1.11
N ASN A 15 1.85 11.87 -0.91
CA ASN A 15 0.65 11.53 -0.16
C ASN A 15 0.94 11.18 1.31
N GLU A 16 2.16 11.45 1.80
CA GLU A 16 2.53 11.27 3.22
C GLU A 16 1.63 12.07 4.17
N ASN A 17 1.12 13.22 3.72
CA ASN A 17 0.26 14.09 4.52
C ASN A 17 -1.11 13.44 4.79
N ASP A 18 -1.69 12.72 3.82
CA ASP A 18 -2.92 11.95 4.04
C ASP A 18 -2.70 10.75 4.94
N LEU A 19 -1.49 10.18 5.00
CA LEU A 19 -1.21 9.11 5.95
C LEU A 19 -1.43 9.61 7.38
N ASP A 20 -1.11 10.86 7.69
CA ASP A 20 -1.29 11.40 9.05
C ASP A 20 -2.76 11.41 9.49
N ASP A 21 -3.68 11.64 8.55
CA ASP A 21 -5.13 11.61 8.76
C ASP A 21 -5.68 10.18 9.03
N ILE A 22 -4.93 9.14 8.64
CA ILE A 22 -5.35 7.74 8.86
C ILE A 22 -5.16 7.36 10.35
N PRO A 23 -6.21 6.88 11.03
CA PRO A 23 -6.13 6.47 12.43
C PRO A 23 -5.15 5.31 12.65
N ALA A 24 -4.46 5.33 13.80
CA ALA A 24 -3.41 4.36 14.14
C ALA A 24 -3.89 2.90 14.11
N ASP A 25 -5.17 2.64 14.36
CA ASP A 25 -5.78 1.30 14.29
C ASP A 25 -5.65 0.69 12.89
N VAL A 26 -5.86 1.51 11.85
CA VAL A 26 -5.71 1.12 10.44
C VAL A 26 -4.23 1.00 10.06
N LYS A 27 -3.37 1.93 10.51
CA LYS A 27 -1.90 1.85 10.35
C LYS A 27 -1.27 0.61 10.97
N LYS A 28 -1.85 0.12 12.06
CA LYS A 28 -1.35 -1.08 12.74
C LYS A 28 -1.85 -2.37 12.09
N SER A 29 -3.03 -2.32 11.48
CA SER A 29 -3.61 -3.47 10.77
C SER A 29 -3.20 -3.58 9.30
N MET A 30 -2.67 -2.51 8.68
CA MET A 30 -2.25 -2.47 7.27
C MET A 30 -0.81 -1.94 7.14
N GLY A 31 0.00 -2.58 6.30
CA GLY A 31 1.35 -2.10 5.99
C GLY A 31 1.31 -0.99 4.95
N PHE A 32 1.76 0.20 5.30
CA PHE A 32 1.90 1.31 4.35
C PHE A 32 3.32 1.35 3.79
N LYS A 33 3.46 1.44 2.46
CA LYS A 33 4.74 1.66 1.79
C LYS A 33 4.68 2.92 0.96
N LEU A 34 5.62 3.82 1.23
CA LEU A 34 5.82 5.02 0.45
C LEU A 34 6.68 4.69 -0.77
N ILE A 35 6.20 5.04 -1.95
CA ILE A 35 6.88 4.86 -3.23
C ILE A 35 7.23 6.24 -3.82
N SER A 36 8.34 6.33 -4.53
CA SER A 36 8.68 7.56 -5.27
C SER A 36 8.39 7.44 -6.77
N ASN A 37 8.24 6.21 -7.28
CA ASN A 37 8.16 5.94 -8.72
C ASN A 37 7.10 4.87 -9.03
N MET A 38 6.36 5.08 -10.13
CA MET A 38 5.36 4.13 -10.63
C MET A 38 5.95 2.77 -11.04
N ASP A 39 7.21 2.72 -11.46
CA ASP A 39 7.89 1.47 -11.83
C ASP A 39 7.94 0.48 -10.65
N GLU A 40 8.09 0.99 -9.42
CA GLU A 40 8.12 0.17 -8.21
C GLU A 40 6.76 -0.46 -7.93
N VAL A 41 5.66 0.26 -8.19
CA VAL A 41 4.29 -0.25 -8.06
C VAL A 41 4.06 -1.42 -8.98
N ILE A 42 4.46 -1.27 -10.24
CA ILE A 42 4.23 -2.27 -11.28
C ILE A 42 4.97 -3.56 -10.92
N ARG A 43 6.22 -3.45 -10.45
CA ARG A 43 7.01 -4.60 -9.97
C ARG A 43 6.38 -5.30 -8.77
N LEU A 44 5.87 -4.53 -7.80
CA LEU A 44 5.23 -5.08 -6.60
C LEU A 44 3.86 -5.71 -6.92
N ALA A 45 3.08 -5.11 -7.82
CA ALA A 45 1.76 -5.59 -8.22
C ALA A 45 1.84 -6.85 -9.07
N LEU A 46 2.80 -6.95 -9.98
CA LEU A 46 2.98 -8.10 -10.86
C LEU A 46 3.51 -9.34 -10.12
N ASN A 47 4.32 -9.17 -9.07
CA ASN A 47 4.76 -10.28 -8.20
C ASN A 47 3.65 -10.86 -7.30
N GLY A 48 2.48 -10.23 -7.23
CA GLY A 48 1.30 -10.76 -6.53
C GLY A 48 0.42 -11.67 -7.41
N GLY A 49 0.71 -11.78 -8.70
CA GLY A 49 0.02 -12.67 -9.63
C GLY A 49 0.69 -14.03 -9.68
N CYS A 50 -0.02 -15.05 -9.21
CA CYS A 50 0.31 -16.47 -9.31
C CYS A 50 1.19 -17.05 -8.18
N ARG A 51 0.51 -17.52 -7.13
CA ARG A 51 0.73 -18.88 -6.64
C ARG A 51 -0.60 -19.53 -6.29
#